data_AF-A0A3S0BJJ0-F1
#
_entry.id   AF-A0A3S0BJJ0-F1
#
_cell.length_a   1.000
_cell.length_b   1.000
_cell.length_c   1.000
_cell.angle_alpha   90.00
_cell.angle_beta   90.00
_cell.angle_gamma   90.00
#
_symmetry.space_group_name_H-M   'P 1'
#
loop_
_entity.id
_entity.type
_entity.pdbx_description
1 polymer ?
#
loop_
_entity_poly.entity_id
_entity_poly.type
_entity_poly.pdbx_seq_one_letter_code
_entity_poly.pdbx_strand_id
1 'polypeptide(L)'
;MNIIFFSYIFLGLIALDTALKLYLNKRQSSAIINNYNQVPQHFQKAIQLSEHQKAADYSLAKLKTGNLETIFNSILLIIFTFGGGIQFIINLTNISAYALSSQVLFILSFMIISSLLSLPFQIYKTFKIEQKFGFNKMTTKLFVQDQIKSLLLTLAIGTPILYLIAWIMNNVTQNWWIYVWGVIVGFNLLALLI
;
A
#
# COMPACT_ATOMS: atom_id res chain seq x y z
N MET A 1 -24.35 11.35 16.97
CA MET A 1 -23.28 10.39 17.31
C MET A 1 -22.00 11.17 17.55
N ASN A 2 -21.35 11.04 18.71
CA ASN A 2 -20.22 11.91 19.10
C ASN A 2 -18.94 11.52 18.34
N ILE A 3 -18.10 12.50 17.95
CA ILE A 3 -16.78 12.30 17.32
C ILE A 3 -15.94 11.29 18.10
N ILE A 4 -15.95 11.37 19.43
CA ILE A 4 -15.23 10.46 20.32
C ILE A 4 -15.65 8.99 20.11
N PHE A 5 -16.94 8.76 19.91
CA PHE A 5 -17.48 7.42 19.66
C PHE A 5 -16.95 6.84 18.33
N PHE A 6 -16.93 7.64 17.26
CA PHE A 6 -16.35 7.23 15.98
C PHE A 6 -14.84 6.96 16.10
N SER A 7 -14.10 7.75 16.87
CA SER A 7 -12.68 7.53 17.12
C SER A 7 -12.42 6.18 17.80
N TYR A 8 -13.23 5.79 18.78
CA TYR A 8 -13.11 4.48 19.42
C TYR A 8 -13.45 3.33 18.48
N ILE A 9 -14.50 3.46 17.66
CA ILE A 9 -14.82 2.46 16.63
C ILE A 9 -13.64 2.30 15.67
N PHE A 10 -13.11 3.42 15.17
CA PHE A 10 -11.99 3.40 14.23
C PHE A 10 -10.75 2.72 14.82
N LEU A 11 -10.36 3.07 16.06
CA LEU A 11 -9.25 2.41 16.76
C LEU A 11 -9.51 0.92 16.99
N GLY A 12 -10.75 0.55 17.38
CA GLY A 12 -11.16 -0.84 17.55
C GLY A 12 -11.07 -1.64 16.25
N LEU A 13 -11.52 -1.08 15.13
CA LEU A 13 -11.45 -1.71 13.81
C LEU A 13 -10.00 -1.88 13.33
N ILE A 14 -9.15 -0.86 13.51
CA ILE A 14 -7.72 -0.98 13.16
C ILE A 14 -7.05 -2.06 14.01
N ALA A 15 -7.30 -2.06 15.31
CA ALA A 15 -6.73 -3.07 16.21
C ALA A 15 -7.18 -4.48 15.82
N LEU A 16 -8.47 -4.66 15.51
CA LEU A 16 -9.04 -5.93 15.06
C LEU A 16 -8.46 -6.37 13.71
N ASP A 17 -8.41 -5.50 12.71
CA ASP A 17 -7.82 -5.79 11.39
C ASP A 17 -6.34 -6.20 11.52
N THR A 18 -5.55 -5.43 12.28
CA THR A 18 -4.13 -5.71 12.52
C THR A 18 -3.95 -7.03 13.24
N ALA A 19 -4.71 -7.27 14.31
CA ALA A 19 -4.63 -8.51 15.09
C ALA A 19 -5.01 -9.73 14.24
N LEU A 20 -6.07 -9.64 13.44
CA LEU A 20 -6.49 -10.71 12.54
C LEU A 20 -5.42 -11.03 11.50
N LYS A 21 -4.85 -10.02 10.83
CA LYS A 21 -3.76 -10.23 9.85
C LYS A 21 -2.55 -10.91 10.50
N LEU A 22 -2.12 -10.43 11.67
CA LEU A 22 -0.99 -11.04 12.38
C LEU A 22 -1.30 -12.46 12.86
N TYR A 23 -2.53 -12.72 13.30
CA TYR A 23 -2.99 -14.05 13.68
C TYR A 23 -2.98 -15.02 12.50
N LEU A 24 -3.52 -14.62 11.33
CA LEU A 24 -3.50 -15.43 10.12
C LEU A 24 -2.08 -15.71 9.65
N ASN A 25 -1.21 -14.71 9.66
CA ASN A 25 0.20 -14.87 9.29
C ASN A 25 0.96 -15.77 10.28
N LYS A 26 0.62 -15.73 11.57
CA LYS A 26 1.15 -16.66 12.57
C LYS A 26 0.70 -18.09 12.27
N ARG A 27 -0.59 -18.31 11.99
CA ARG A 27 -1.10 -19.65 11.60
C ARG A 27 -0.41 -20.18 10.35
N GLN A 28 -0.26 -19.33 9.33
CA GLN A 28 0.46 -19.69 8.11
C GLN A 28 1.91 -20.06 8.40
N SER A 29 2.60 -19.28 9.25
CA SER A 29 3.99 -19.57 9.63
C SER A 29 4.12 -20.90 10.36
N SER A 30 3.22 -21.18 11.31
CA SER A 30 3.18 -22.47 12.01
C SER A 30 2.92 -23.64 11.06
N ALA A 31 1.99 -23.48 10.10
CA ALA A 31 1.71 -24.51 9.10
C ALA A 31 2.94 -24.79 8.21
N ILE A 32 3.68 -23.75 7.81
CA ILE A 32 4.92 -23.90 7.03
C ILE A 32 5.99 -24.65 7.84
N ILE A 33 6.20 -24.27 9.11
CA ILE A 33 7.19 -24.90 9.98
C ILE A 33 6.87 -26.38 10.22
N ASN A 34 5.60 -26.70 10.50
CA ASN A 34 5.19 -28.08 10.76
C ASN A 34 5.38 -29.00 9.55
N ASN A 35 5.28 -28.46 8.33
CA ASN A 35 5.46 -29.23 7.10
C ASN A 35 6.87 -29.08 6.49
N TYR A 36 7.81 -28.39 7.15
CA TYR A 36 9.10 -28.00 6.58
C TYR A 36 9.90 -29.18 6.00
N ASN A 37 9.90 -30.32 6.71
CA ASN A 37 10.65 -31.52 6.35
C ASN A 37 9.87 -32.53 5.50
N GLN A 38 8.66 -32.20 5.05
CA GLN A 38 7.82 -33.14 4.32
C GLN A 38 7.17 -32.47 3.10
N VAL A 39 7.54 -32.93 1.91
CA VAL A 39 6.81 -32.60 0.69
C VAL A 39 5.47 -33.35 0.70
N PRO A 40 4.34 -32.67 0.47
CA PRO A 40 3.04 -33.33 0.39
C PRO A 40 3.04 -34.43 -0.68
N GLN A 41 2.39 -35.55 -0.42
CA GLN A 41 2.47 -36.78 -1.24
C GLN A 41 2.21 -36.52 -2.73
N HIS A 42 1.26 -35.66 -3.06
CA HIS A 42 0.92 -35.31 -4.45
C HIS A 42 2.05 -34.59 -5.21
N PHE A 43 3.01 -33.98 -4.51
CA PHE A 43 4.10 -33.18 -5.11
C PHE A 43 5.48 -33.84 -5.01
N GLN A 44 5.62 -34.98 -4.32
CA GLN A 44 6.91 -35.65 -4.10
C GLN A 44 7.64 -36.03 -5.39
N LYS A 45 6.89 -36.27 -6.48
CA LYS A 45 7.47 -36.61 -7.79
C LYS A 45 7.96 -35.38 -8.56
N ALA A 46 7.50 -34.18 -8.21
CA ALA A 46 7.76 -32.95 -8.96
C ALA A 46 8.68 -31.97 -8.22
N ILE A 47 8.74 -32.05 -6.89
CA ILE A 47 9.47 -31.08 -6.05
C ILE A 47 10.44 -31.83 -5.14
N GLN A 48 11.71 -31.44 -5.18
CA GLN A 48 12.71 -31.96 -4.26
C GLN A 48 12.52 -31.36 -2.86
N LEU A 49 12.90 -32.12 -1.82
CA LEU A 49 12.80 -31.65 -0.43
C LEU A 49 13.58 -30.33 -0.20
N SER A 50 14.75 -30.20 -0.81
CA SER A 50 15.58 -28.99 -0.73
C SER A 50 14.88 -27.75 -1.31
N GLU A 51 14.16 -27.91 -2.42
CA GLU A 51 13.37 -26.83 -3.04
C GLU A 51 12.17 -26.45 -2.20
N HIS A 52 11.49 -27.45 -1.61
CA HIS A 52 10.40 -27.23 -0.66
C HIS A 52 10.88 -26.44 0.57
N GLN A 53 12.01 -26.83 1.16
CA GLN A 53 12.62 -26.12 2.30
C GLN A 53 13.03 -24.68 1.93
N LYS A 54 13.63 -24.48 0.75
CA LYS A 54 13.96 -23.14 0.24
C LYS A 54 12.70 -22.27 0.09
N ALA A 55 11.60 -22.83 -0.41
CA ALA A 55 10.33 -22.13 -0.53
C ALA A 55 9.69 -21.81 0.84
N ALA A 56 9.82 -22.73 1.81
CA ALA A 56 9.38 -22.52 3.18
C ALA A 56 10.15 -21.37 3.86
N ASP A 57 11.48 -21.37 3.77
CA ASP A 57 12.35 -20.30 4.29
C ASP A 57 12.03 -18.94 3.66
N TYR A 58 11.83 -18.91 2.33
CA TYR A 58 11.44 -17.71 1.61
C TYR A 58 10.11 -17.16 2.12
N SER A 59 9.11 -18.05 2.26
CA SER A 59 7.78 -17.68 2.75
C SER A 59 7.83 -17.14 4.17
N LEU A 60 8.58 -17.77 5.08
CA LEU A 60 8.77 -17.31 6.45
C LEU A 60 9.48 -15.95 6.51
N ALA A 61 10.51 -15.74 5.70
CA ALA A 61 11.21 -14.45 5.61
C ALA A 61 10.26 -13.33 5.12
N LYS A 62 9.45 -13.61 4.09
CA LYS A 62 8.45 -12.66 3.57
C LYS A 62 7.37 -12.34 4.59
N LEU A 63 6.85 -13.35 5.30
CA LEU A 63 5.85 -13.16 6.36
C LEU A 63 6.39 -12.30 7.51
N LYS A 64 7.65 -12.53 7.94
CA LYS A 64 8.27 -11.74 9.00
C LYS A 64 8.34 -10.24 8.63
N THR A 65 8.82 -9.92 7.44
CA THR A 65 8.89 -8.52 6.98
C THR A 65 7.50 -7.94 6.73
N GLY A 66 6.57 -8.72 6.18
CA GLY A 66 5.18 -8.30 5.98
C GLY A 66 4.45 -7.98 7.29
N ASN A 67 4.72 -8.72 8.37
CA ASN A 67 4.17 -8.42 9.70
C ASN A 67 4.67 -7.08 10.24
N LEU A 68 5.99 -6.80 10.10
CA LEU A 68 6.57 -5.53 10.54
C LEU A 68 5.98 -4.35 9.75
N GLU A 69 5.84 -4.49 8.44
CA GLU A 69 5.21 -3.49 7.58
C GLU A 69 3.73 -3.29 7.94
N THR A 70 2.99 -4.36 8.24
CA THR A 70 1.59 -4.28 8.67
C THR A 70 1.45 -3.46 9.96
N ILE A 71 2.30 -3.72 10.95
CA ILE A 71 2.31 -2.97 12.21
C ILE A 71 2.68 -1.51 11.95
N PHE A 72 3.73 -1.26 11.17
CA PHE A 72 4.17 0.08 10.81
C PHE A 72 3.06 0.88 10.12
N ASN A 73 2.38 0.30 9.12
CA ASN A 73 1.30 0.96 8.39
C ASN A 73 0.10 1.27 9.32
N SER A 74 -0.18 0.38 10.28
CA SER A 74 -1.27 0.58 11.24
C SER A 74 -0.96 1.74 12.20
N ILE A 75 0.28 1.81 12.70
CA ILE A 75 0.76 2.93 13.51
C ILE A 75 0.74 4.23 12.69
N LEU A 76 1.20 4.18 11.44
CA LEU A 76 1.23 5.33 10.56
C LEU A 76 -0.18 5.88 10.30
N LEU A 77 -1.16 5.01 10.09
CA LEU A 77 -2.56 5.38 9.95
C LEU A 77 -3.10 6.10 11.20
N ILE A 78 -2.75 5.62 12.40
CA ILE A 78 -3.10 6.27 13.67
C ILE A 78 -2.43 7.65 13.78
N ILE A 79 -1.13 7.77 13.43
CA ILE A 79 -0.40 9.04 13.44
C ILE A 79 -1.01 10.04 12.45
N PHE A 80 -1.35 9.61 11.24
CA PHE A 80 -1.99 10.50 10.28
C PHE A 80 -3.36 11.00 10.76
N THR A 81 -4.15 10.10 11.35
CA THR A 81 -5.54 10.40 11.76
C THR A 81 -5.61 11.21 13.05
N PHE A 82 -4.84 10.84 14.07
CA PHE A 82 -4.92 11.43 15.42
C PHE A 82 -3.67 12.21 15.82
N GLY A 83 -2.50 11.89 15.26
CA GLY A 83 -1.24 12.58 15.54
C GLY A 83 -1.04 13.89 14.77
N GLY A 84 -2.06 14.37 14.05
CA GLY A 84 -2.01 15.61 13.28
C GLY A 84 -1.26 15.50 11.95
N GLY A 85 -0.88 14.29 11.50
CA GLY A 85 -0.16 14.11 10.24
C GLY A 85 -0.93 14.61 9.02
N ILE A 86 -2.26 14.43 8.99
CA ILE A 86 -3.11 15.00 7.92
C ILE A 86 -3.06 16.54 7.96
N GLN A 87 -3.26 17.13 9.14
CA GLN A 87 -3.25 18.60 9.29
C GLN A 87 -1.90 19.20 8.90
N PHE A 88 -0.80 18.53 9.23
CA PHE A 88 0.53 18.93 8.81
C PHE A 88 0.65 19.03 7.29
N ILE A 89 0.17 18.02 6.56
CA ILE A 89 0.21 18.04 5.09
C ILE A 89 -0.71 19.12 4.53
N ILE A 90 -1.93 19.27 5.06
CA ILE A 90 -2.86 20.33 4.67
C ILE A 90 -2.19 21.71 4.79
N ASN A 91 -1.52 21.96 5.92
CA ASN A 91 -0.84 23.24 6.14
C ASN A 91 0.31 23.48 5.14
N LEU A 92 1.04 22.43 4.75
CA LEU A 92 2.10 22.52 3.74
C LEU A 92 1.58 22.78 2.32
N THR A 93 0.41 22.24 1.99
CA THR A 93 -0.15 22.29 0.62
C THR A 93 -1.21 23.36 0.42
N ASN A 94 -1.58 24.09 1.48
CA ASN A 94 -2.61 25.12 1.41
C ASN A 94 -2.07 26.36 0.70
N ILE A 95 -2.53 26.56 -0.53
CA ILE A 95 -2.35 27.77 -1.31
C ILE A 95 -3.66 28.54 -1.23
N SER A 96 -3.72 29.54 -0.34
CA SER A 96 -4.95 30.29 -0.01
C SER A 96 -5.68 30.88 -1.21
N ALA A 97 -4.94 31.26 -2.27
CA ALA A 97 -5.50 31.81 -3.49
C ALA A 97 -6.16 30.77 -4.43
N TYR A 98 -5.85 29.48 -4.27
CA TYR A 98 -6.27 28.42 -5.20
C TYR A 98 -6.81 27.20 -4.46
N ALA A 99 -8.07 27.27 -4.00
CA ALA A 99 -8.71 26.22 -3.20
C ALA A 99 -8.67 24.82 -3.86
N LEU A 100 -8.94 24.74 -5.17
CA LEU A 100 -8.95 23.47 -5.90
C LEU A 100 -7.53 22.88 -6.04
N SER A 101 -6.53 23.72 -6.34
CA SER A 101 -5.13 23.30 -6.38
C SER A 101 -4.63 22.82 -5.02
N SER A 102 -5.06 23.46 -3.92
CA SER A 102 -4.73 23.04 -2.55
C SER A 102 -5.25 21.64 -2.23
N GLN A 103 -6.47 21.30 -2.68
CA GLN A 103 -7.04 19.95 -2.52
C GLN A 103 -6.24 18.90 -3.30
N VAL A 104 -5.88 19.19 -4.55
CA VAL A 104 -5.11 18.26 -5.39
C VAL A 104 -3.69 18.08 -4.84
N LEU A 105 -3.02 19.18 -4.47
CA LEU A 105 -1.69 19.13 -3.87
C LEU A 105 -1.68 18.36 -2.55
N PHE A 106 -2.69 18.55 -1.70
CA PHE A 106 -2.84 17.76 -0.48
C PHE A 106 -2.84 16.25 -0.76
N ILE A 107 -3.68 15.80 -1.71
CA ILE A 107 -3.78 14.37 -2.06
C ILE A 107 -2.45 13.85 -2.63
N LEU A 108 -1.85 14.59 -3.56
CA LEU A 108 -0.57 14.21 -4.17
C LEU A 108 0.56 14.14 -3.14
N SER A 109 0.68 15.14 -2.27
CA SER A 109 1.67 15.14 -1.20
C SER A 109 1.45 14.01 -0.22
N PHE A 110 0.20 13.72 0.18
CA PHE A 110 -0.12 12.58 1.03
C PHE A 110 0.29 11.25 0.38
N MET A 111 0.02 11.04 -0.90
CA MET A 111 0.43 9.86 -1.65
C MET A 111 1.96 9.72 -1.72
N ILE A 112 2.67 10.81 -2.04
CA ILE A 112 4.13 10.80 -2.15
C ILE A 112 4.78 10.51 -0.80
N ILE A 113 4.34 11.20 0.26
CA ILE A 113 4.86 10.99 1.62
C ILE A 113 4.60 9.56 2.06
N SER A 114 3.40 9.03 1.84
CA SER A 114 3.06 7.64 2.19
C SER A 114 3.93 6.64 1.42
N SER A 115 4.16 6.87 0.12
CA SER A 115 5.06 6.05 -0.70
C SER A 115 6.48 6.05 -0.15
N LEU A 116 7.02 7.24 0.16
CA LEU A 116 8.36 7.41 0.74
C LEU A 116 8.51 6.69 2.08
N LEU A 117 7.49 6.76 2.94
CA LEU A 117 7.50 6.06 4.24
C LEU A 117 7.45 4.54 4.08
N SER A 118 6.84 4.03 3.00
CA SER A 118 6.81 2.60 2.68
C SER A 118 8.08 2.10 1.97
N LEU A 119 8.86 3.00 1.36
CA LEU A 119 10.01 2.68 0.53
C LEU A 119 11.08 1.81 1.23
N PRO A 120 11.40 2.00 2.52
CA PRO A 120 12.37 1.14 3.21
C PRO A 120 11.97 -0.34 3.21
N PHE A 121 10.67 -0.65 3.34
CA PHE A 121 10.18 -2.03 3.29
C PHE A 121 10.30 -2.62 1.89
N GLN A 122 10.04 -1.82 0.84
CA GLN A 122 10.22 -2.24 -0.55
C GLN A 122 11.69 -2.57 -0.82
N ILE A 123 12.61 -1.67 -0.46
CA ILE A 123 14.05 -1.86 -0.60
C ILE A 123 14.50 -3.13 0.14
N TYR A 124 14.05 -3.33 1.38
CA TYR A 124 14.40 -4.51 2.17
C TYR A 124 13.90 -5.80 1.50
N LYS A 125 12.65 -5.83 1.04
CA LYS A 125 12.08 -7.00 0.36
C LYS A 125 12.87 -7.35 -0.89
N THR A 126 13.13 -6.39 -1.76
CA THR A 126 13.85 -6.63 -3.02
C THR A 126 15.33 -6.98 -2.78
N PHE A 127 16.09 -6.09 -2.15
CA PHE A 127 17.55 -6.21 -2.12
C PHE A 127 18.08 -7.10 -0.99
N LYS A 128 17.25 -7.47 -0.01
CA LYS A 128 17.65 -8.37 1.08
C LYS A 128 16.92 -9.69 1.05
N ILE A 129 15.59 -9.70 0.94
CA ILE A 129 14.83 -10.96 0.91
C ILE A 129 15.00 -11.62 -0.45
N GLU A 130 14.52 -11.01 -1.53
CA GLU A 130 14.55 -11.63 -2.86
C GLU A 130 15.97 -11.92 -3.34
N GLN A 131 16.92 -11.03 -3.04
CA GLN A 131 18.34 -11.27 -3.31
C GLN A 131 18.87 -12.52 -2.57
N LYS A 132 18.55 -12.71 -1.29
CA LYS A 132 18.99 -13.87 -0.50
C LYS A 132 18.54 -15.20 -1.12
N PHE A 133 17.35 -15.23 -1.73
CA PHE A 133 16.80 -16.43 -2.35
C PHE A 133 17.12 -16.58 -3.85
N GLY A 134 17.83 -15.60 -4.43
CA GLY A 134 18.21 -15.59 -5.84
C GLY A 134 17.07 -15.21 -6.79
N PHE A 135 16.00 -14.60 -6.28
CA PHE A 135 14.86 -14.15 -7.08
C PHE A 135 15.03 -12.72 -7.62
N ASN A 136 15.85 -11.91 -6.96
CA ASN A 136 16.07 -10.53 -7.41
C ASN A 136 16.90 -10.51 -8.70
N LYS A 137 16.31 -9.96 -9.77
CA LYS A 137 16.99 -9.64 -11.03
C LYS A 137 17.18 -8.13 -11.21
N MET A 138 16.76 -7.34 -10.23
CA MET A 138 16.72 -5.89 -10.29
C MET A 138 18.03 -5.29 -9.76
N THR A 139 18.59 -4.33 -10.49
CA THR A 139 19.72 -3.53 -10.02
C THR A 139 19.22 -2.30 -9.27
N THR A 140 20.04 -1.73 -8.37
CA THR A 140 19.69 -0.50 -7.64
C THR A 140 19.39 0.66 -8.59
N LYS A 141 20.13 0.77 -9.70
CA LYS A 141 19.89 1.79 -10.73
C LYS A 141 18.52 1.60 -11.38
N LEU A 142 18.18 0.38 -11.78
CA LEU A 142 16.90 0.08 -12.41
C LEU A 142 15.73 0.32 -11.44
N PHE A 143 15.87 -0.09 -10.19
CA PHE A 143 14.88 0.18 -9.14
C PHE A 143 14.59 1.67 -8.98
N VAL A 144 15.62 2.50 -8.83
CA VAL A 144 15.43 3.96 -8.67
C VAL A 144 14.83 4.58 -9.92
N GLN A 145 15.28 4.15 -11.11
CA GLN A 145 14.71 4.63 -12.37
C GLN A 145 13.22 4.27 -12.50
N ASP A 146 12.83 3.06 -12.12
CA ASP A 146 11.44 2.62 -12.18
C ASP A 146 10.57 3.36 -11.16
N GLN A 147 11.08 3.63 -9.96
CA GLN A 147 10.38 4.45 -8.96
C GLN A 147 10.16 5.88 -9.45
N ILE A 148 11.18 6.51 -10.06
CA ILE A 148 11.05 7.86 -10.61
C ILE A 148 10.07 7.88 -11.80
N LYS A 149 10.17 6.92 -12.72
CA LYS A 149 9.25 6.82 -13.86
C LYS A 149 7.82 6.60 -13.41
N SER A 150 7.60 5.71 -12.43
CA SER A 150 6.29 5.43 -11.84
C SER A 150 5.72 6.69 -11.18
N LEU A 151 6.53 7.43 -10.43
CA LEU A 151 6.13 8.70 -9.83
C LEU A 151 5.76 9.74 -10.89
N LEU A 152 6.58 9.92 -11.91
CA LEU A 152 6.32 10.87 -13.00
C LEU A 152 5.04 10.50 -13.78
N LEU A 153 4.83 9.22 -14.06
CA LEU A 153 3.63 8.73 -14.71
C LEU A 153 2.39 8.97 -13.85
N THR A 154 2.48 8.65 -12.55
CA THR A 154 1.42 8.89 -11.58
C THR A 154 1.09 10.38 -11.49
N LEU A 155 2.09 11.27 -11.51
CA LEU A 155 1.86 12.71 -11.51
C LEU A 155 1.26 13.18 -12.84
N ALA A 156 1.76 12.72 -13.97
CA ALA A 156 1.29 13.13 -15.30
C ALA A 156 -0.16 12.73 -15.55
N ILE A 157 -0.56 11.53 -15.15
CA ILE A 157 -1.92 11.00 -15.38
C ILE A 157 -2.84 11.28 -14.19
N GLY A 158 -2.35 11.08 -12.98
CA GLY A 158 -3.13 11.25 -11.76
C GLY A 158 -3.50 12.70 -11.48
N THR A 159 -2.62 13.66 -11.77
CA THR A 159 -2.90 15.08 -11.48
C THR A 159 -4.11 15.60 -12.27
N PRO A 160 -4.20 15.45 -13.61
CA PRO A 160 -5.39 15.85 -14.36
C PRO A 160 -6.68 15.18 -13.88
N ILE A 161 -6.61 13.90 -13.53
CA ILE A 161 -7.78 13.15 -13.02
C ILE A 161 -8.21 13.70 -11.66
N LEU A 162 -7.27 13.94 -10.75
CA LEU A 162 -7.57 14.54 -9.45
C LEU A 162 -8.16 15.94 -9.59
N TYR A 163 -7.64 16.76 -10.52
CA TYR A 163 -8.21 18.05 -10.85
C TYR A 163 -9.66 17.92 -11.35
N LEU A 164 -9.93 16.98 -12.24
CA LEU A 164 -11.28 16.73 -12.75
C LEU A 164 -12.23 16.28 -11.64
N ILE A 165 -11.81 15.34 -10.79
CA ILE A 165 -12.61 14.87 -9.65
C ILE A 165 -12.89 16.01 -8.68
N ALA A 166 -11.86 16.77 -8.28
CA ALA A 166 -12.02 17.91 -7.40
C ALA A 166 -12.94 18.98 -8.00
N TRP A 167 -12.84 19.21 -9.32
CA TRP A 167 -13.72 20.13 -10.03
C TRP A 167 -15.18 19.66 -10.01
N ILE A 168 -15.43 18.37 -10.29
CA ILE A 168 -16.79 17.79 -10.21
C ILE A 168 -17.36 17.96 -8.80
N MET A 169 -16.58 17.63 -7.77
CA MET A 169 -17.01 17.75 -6.37
C MET A 169 -17.34 19.18 -5.96
N ASN A 170 -16.64 20.18 -6.50
CA ASN A 170 -16.87 21.58 -6.16
C ASN A 170 -18.02 22.22 -6.96
N ASN A 171 -18.30 21.75 -8.18
CA ASN A 171 -19.29 22.38 -9.08
C ASN A 171 -20.62 21.63 -9.14
N VAL A 172 -20.62 20.32 -8.91
CA VAL A 172 -21.83 19.49 -8.94
C VAL A 172 -22.29 19.27 -7.50
N THR A 173 -23.46 19.82 -7.14
CA THR A 173 -23.98 19.75 -5.77
C THR A 173 -24.77 18.47 -5.50
N GLN A 174 -25.55 18.00 -6.47
CA GLN A 174 -26.34 16.76 -6.37
C GLN A 174 -25.72 15.66 -7.24
N ASN A 175 -25.65 14.44 -6.69
CA ASN A 175 -25.20 13.25 -7.42
C ASN A 175 -23.77 13.35 -8.03
N TRP A 176 -22.92 14.25 -7.54
CA TRP A 176 -21.51 14.40 -7.99
C TRP A 176 -20.75 13.07 -7.98
N TRP A 177 -21.08 12.18 -7.03
CA TRP A 177 -20.47 10.87 -6.88
C TRP A 177 -20.73 9.96 -8.10
N ILE A 178 -21.87 10.11 -8.81
CA ILE A 178 -22.16 9.36 -10.04
C ILE A 178 -21.22 9.80 -11.16
N TYR A 179 -20.98 11.10 -11.29
CA TYR A 179 -20.06 11.65 -12.29
C TYR A 179 -18.62 11.25 -12.01
N VAL A 180 -18.17 11.36 -10.74
CA VAL A 180 -16.85 10.88 -10.32
C VAL A 180 -16.69 9.38 -10.59
N TRP A 181 -17.71 8.58 -10.27
CA TRP A 181 -17.73 7.16 -10.59
C TRP A 181 -17.59 6.90 -12.09
N GLY A 182 -18.35 7.62 -12.93
CA GLY A 182 -18.26 7.52 -14.39
C GLY A 182 -16.86 7.88 -14.93
N VAL A 183 -16.23 8.93 -14.39
CA VAL A 183 -14.84 9.30 -14.73
C VAL A 183 -13.88 8.18 -14.36
N ILE A 184 -13.98 7.61 -13.15
CA ILE A 184 -13.09 6.53 -12.69
C ILE A 184 -13.28 5.27 -13.54
N VAL A 185 -14.52 4.88 -13.82
CA VAL A 185 -14.82 3.71 -14.67
C VAL A 185 -14.30 3.92 -16.09
N GLY A 186 -14.59 5.09 -16.69
CA GLY A 186 -14.11 5.43 -18.03
C GLY A 186 -12.58 5.41 -18.11
N PHE A 187 -11.90 6.00 -17.13
CA PHE A 187 -10.45 5.96 -17.04
C PHE A 187 -9.92 4.52 -16.92
N ASN A 188 -10.47 3.69 -16.03
CA ASN A 188 -10.04 2.31 -15.86
C ASN A 188 -10.24 1.47 -17.13
N LEU A 189 -11.36 1.65 -17.85
CA LEU A 189 -11.60 0.97 -19.11
C LEU A 189 -10.60 1.39 -20.18
N LEU A 190 -10.30 2.70 -20.30
CA LEU A 190 -9.27 3.19 -21.21
C LEU A 190 -7.88 2.64 -20.86
N ALA A 191 -7.53 2.62 -19.58
CA ALA A 191 -6.26 2.09 -19.11
C ALA A 191 -6.11 0.58 -19.36
N LEU A 192 -7.21 -0.18 -19.44
CA LEU A 192 -7.19 -1.60 -19.80
C LEU A 192 -7.08 -1.85 -21.31
N LEU A 193 -7.52 -0.89 -22.14
CA LEU A 193 -7.49 -1.00 -23.60
C LEU A 193 -6.13 -0.64 -24.21
N ILE A 194 -5.30 0.09 -23.46
CA ILE A 194 -3.95 0.54 -23.85
C ILE A 194 -2.91 -0.44 -23.28
#